data_AF-A0A2U9IWV3-F1
#
_entry.id   AF-A0A2U9IWV3-F1
#
_cell.length_a   1.000
_cell.length_b   1.000
_cell.length_c   1.000
_cell.angle_alpha   90.00
_cell.angle_beta   90.00
_cell.angle_gamma   90.00
#
_symmetry.space_group_name_H-M   'P 1'
#
loop_
_entity.id
_entity.type
_entity.pdbx_description
1 polymer ?
#
loop_
_entity_poly.entity_id
_entity_poly.type
_entity_poly.pdbx_seq_one_letter_code
_entity_poly.pdbx_strand_id
1 'polypeptide(L)'
;MRIFEALWRALWVLLILANVYDLVFSAVAWKMGHGLIEENFFVSIFQYYGGINIPFDLELMTMIGVKLLFFTGIYWYTKLFDLLKASKYKWTALIPFIAISIFVDVADTFIFFHIPLPGPTTPATGPSF
;
A
#
# COMPACT_ATOMS: atom_id res chain seq x y z
N MET A 1 -1.53 19.98 -26.59
CA MET A 1 -2.45 18.83 -26.34
C MET A 1 -1.68 17.55 -26.05
N ARG A 2 -0.73 17.11 -26.90
CA ARG A 2 0.10 15.90 -26.69
C ARG A 2 0.85 15.81 -25.35
N ILE A 3 1.38 16.93 -24.82
CA ILE A 3 2.12 16.95 -23.54
C ILE A 3 1.24 16.56 -22.36
N PHE A 4 0.00 17.03 -22.29
CA PHE A 4 -0.90 16.72 -21.17
C PHE A 4 -1.35 15.26 -21.18
N GLU A 5 -1.51 14.65 -22.36
CA GLU A 5 -1.81 13.23 -22.49
C GLU A 5 -0.61 12.34 -22.12
N ALA A 6 0.61 12.74 -22.50
CA ALA A 6 1.82 12.05 -22.09
C ALA A 6 2.01 12.14 -20.57
N LEU A 7 1.81 13.32 -19.98
CA LEU A 7 1.88 13.53 -18.54
C LEU A 7 0.84 12.69 -17.79
N TRP A 8 -0.40 12.67 -18.27
CA TRP A 8 -1.46 11.83 -17.72
C TRP A 8 -1.07 10.35 -17.66
N ARG A 9 -0.53 9.81 -18.77
CA ARG A 9 -0.07 8.42 -18.83
C ARG A 9 1.11 8.17 -17.89
N ALA A 10 2.08 9.09 -17.85
CA ALA A 10 3.24 8.98 -16.96
C ALA A 10 2.84 8.97 -15.49
N LEU A 11 1.88 9.82 -15.09
CA LEU A 11 1.37 9.86 -13.72
C LEU A 11 0.63 8.57 -13.33
N TRP A 12 -0.14 7.98 -14.23
CA TRP A 12 -0.75 6.66 -13.99
C TRP A 12 0.30 5.58 -13.81
N VAL A 13 1.31 5.55 -14.69
CA VAL A 13 2.42 4.59 -14.56
C VAL A 13 3.13 4.77 -13.23
N LEU A 14 3.42 6.01 -12.82
CA LEU A 14 4.05 6.31 -11.54
C LEU A 14 3.19 5.85 -10.36
N LEU A 15 1.88 6.12 -10.39
CA LEU A 15 0.94 5.69 -9.35
C LEU A 15 0.89 4.17 -9.23
N ILE A 16 0.85 3.46 -10.36
CA ILE A 16 0.85 2.00 -10.39
C ILE A 16 2.17 1.46 -9.84
N LEU A 17 3.30 2.00 -10.27
CA LEU A 17 4.62 1.56 -9.81
C LEU A 17 4.82 1.78 -8.31
N ALA A 18 4.41 2.93 -7.76
CA ALA A 18 4.47 3.19 -6.32
C ALA A 18 3.65 2.15 -5.52
N ASN A 19 2.41 1.90 -5.95
CA ASN A 19 1.56 0.91 -5.25
C ASN A 19 1.99 -0.55 -5.46
N VAL A 20 2.70 -0.87 -6.55
CA VAL A 20 3.34 -2.18 -6.72
C VAL A 20 4.56 -2.31 -5.83
N TYR A 21 5.37 -1.24 -5.70
CA TYR A 21 6.49 -1.20 -4.76
C TYR A 21 6.00 -1.45 -3.33
N ASP A 22 4.99 -0.72 -2.88
CA ASP A 22 4.33 -0.91 -1.58
C ASP A 22 3.95 -2.37 -1.33
N LEU A 23 3.21 -2.98 -2.26
CA LEU A 23 2.77 -4.37 -2.16
C LEU A 23 3.95 -5.35 -2.04
N VAL A 24 4.98 -5.18 -2.88
CA VAL A 24 6.17 -6.04 -2.85
C VAL A 24 6.94 -5.86 -1.55
N PHE A 25 7.06 -4.63 -1.08
CA PHE A 25 7.79 -4.29 0.14
C PHE A 25 7.08 -4.86 1.38
N SER A 26 5.76 -4.68 1.51
CA SER A 26 4.94 -5.32 2.55
C SER A 26 5.10 -6.84 2.55
N ALA A 27 5.04 -7.47 1.37
CA ALA A 27 5.20 -8.91 1.25
C ALA A 27 6.58 -9.40 1.75
N VAL A 28 7.65 -8.65 1.46
CA VAL A 28 9.00 -8.94 1.96
C VAL A 28 9.05 -8.72 3.49
N ALA A 29 8.49 -7.62 3.99
CA ALA A 29 8.46 -7.31 5.41
C ALA A 29 7.74 -8.39 6.22
N TRP A 30 6.57 -8.86 5.77
CA TRP A 30 5.83 -9.95 6.40
C TRP A 30 6.62 -11.25 6.43
N LYS A 31 7.28 -11.61 5.31
CA LYS A 31 8.14 -12.80 5.25
C LYS A 31 9.32 -12.73 6.21
N MET A 32 9.81 -11.54 6.53
CA MET A 32 10.87 -11.32 7.52
C MET A 32 10.37 -11.25 8.97
N GLY A 33 9.07 -11.46 9.21
CA GLY A 33 8.48 -11.44 10.56
C GLY A 33 8.09 -10.04 11.05
N HIS A 34 8.13 -9.03 10.18
CA HIS A 34 7.69 -7.67 10.47
C HIS A 34 6.20 -7.46 10.18
N GLY A 35 5.34 -8.38 10.65
CA GLY A 35 3.88 -8.28 10.44
C GLY A 35 3.23 -7.01 11.01
N LEU A 36 3.91 -6.34 11.96
CA LEU A 36 3.46 -5.09 12.60
C LEU A 36 3.91 -3.81 11.88
N ILE A 37 4.69 -3.91 10.79
CA ILE A 37 5.09 -2.75 9.97
C ILE A 37 3.99 -2.34 8.98
N GLU A 38 2.85 -3.06 8.97
CA GLU A 38 1.76 -2.77 8.05
C GLU A 38 0.86 -1.63 8.56
N GLU A 39 1.09 -0.39 8.09
CA GLU A 39 0.20 0.75 8.33
C GLU A 39 -1.12 0.68 7.53
N ASN A 40 -1.28 -0.34 6.67
CA ASN A 40 -2.51 -0.52 5.90
C ASN A 40 -3.67 -0.89 6.82
N PHE A 41 -4.52 0.09 7.13
CA PHE A 41 -5.66 -0.03 8.03
C PHE A 41 -6.58 -1.23 7.72
N PHE A 42 -6.73 -1.59 6.44
CA PHE A 42 -7.54 -2.76 6.06
C PHE A 42 -6.89 -4.07 6.51
N VAL A 43 -5.57 -4.20 6.39
CA VAL A 43 -4.84 -5.39 6.85
C VAL A 43 -4.78 -5.41 8.37
N SER A 44 -4.56 -4.26 9.02
CA SER A 44 -4.52 -4.20 10.49
C SER A 44 -5.88 -4.52 11.13
N ILE A 45 -6.99 -4.04 10.56
CA ILE A 45 -8.35 -4.47 10.94
C ILE A 45 -8.51 -5.97 10.71
N PHE A 46 -8.10 -6.46 9.54
CA PHE A 46 -8.26 -7.86 9.20
C PHE A 46 -7.51 -8.76 10.19
N GLN A 47 -6.27 -8.42 10.54
CA GLN A 47 -5.46 -9.08 11.57
C GLN A 47 -6.06 -8.94 12.97
N TYR A 48 -6.62 -7.77 13.32
CA TYR A 48 -7.26 -7.54 14.61
C TYR A 48 -8.51 -8.42 14.81
N TYR A 49 -9.36 -8.57 13.79
CA TYR A 49 -10.59 -9.36 13.86
C TYR A 49 -10.42 -10.84 13.47
N GLY A 50 -9.43 -11.15 12.62
CA GLY A 50 -9.15 -12.51 12.12
C GLY A 50 -8.23 -13.34 13.02
N GLY A 51 -7.65 -12.74 14.05
CA GLY A 51 -6.67 -13.36 14.94
C GLY A 51 -5.24 -13.27 14.39
N ILE A 52 -4.25 -13.45 15.27
CA ILE A 52 -2.81 -13.18 15.03
C ILE A 52 -2.17 -14.08 13.93
N ASN A 53 -2.89 -15.06 13.38
CA ASN A 53 -2.38 -16.03 12.41
C ASN A 53 -3.17 -16.02 11.10
N ILE A 54 -3.16 -14.90 10.39
CA ILE A 54 -3.69 -14.85 9.02
C ILE A 54 -2.65 -15.46 8.08
N PRO A 55 -3.03 -16.41 7.19
CA PRO A 55 -2.10 -16.94 6.21
C PRO A 55 -1.58 -15.83 5.29
N PHE A 56 -0.26 -15.81 5.06
CA PHE A 56 0.41 -14.85 4.15
C PHE A 56 -0.30 -14.67 2.81
N ASP A 57 -0.79 -15.77 2.22
CA ASP A 57 -1.49 -15.72 0.93
C ASP A 57 -2.78 -14.90 1.01
N LEU A 58 -3.50 -14.99 2.13
CA LEU A 58 -4.74 -14.26 2.36
C LEU A 58 -4.46 -12.77 2.62
N GLU A 59 -3.38 -12.43 3.33
CA GLU A 59 -2.92 -11.05 3.52
C GLU A 59 -2.56 -10.40 2.18
N LEU A 60 -1.78 -11.12 1.35
CA LEU A 60 -1.37 -10.65 0.03
C LEU A 60 -2.57 -10.48 -0.91
N MET A 61 -3.50 -11.44 -0.94
CA MET A 61 -4.72 -11.32 -1.73
C MET A 61 -5.59 -10.14 -1.30
N THR A 62 -5.67 -9.90 0.01
CA THR A 62 -6.42 -8.76 0.57
C THR A 62 -5.80 -7.44 0.14
N MET A 63 -4.48 -7.29 0.25
CA MET A 63 -3.77 -6.10 -0.21
C MET A 63 -3.92 -5.86 -1.71
N ILE A 64 -3.78 -6.90 -2.53
CA ILE A 64 -4.05 -6.80 -3.97
C ILE A 64 -5.48 -6.30 -4.21
N GLY A 65 -6.46 -6.85 -3.51
CA GLY A 65 -7.86 -6.41 -3.59
C GLY A 65 -8.05 -4.93 -3.22
N VAL A 66 -7.46 -4.50 -2.11
CA VAL A 66 -7.49 -3.10 -1.65
C VAL A 66 -6.87 -2.16 -2.69
N LYS A 67 -5.71 -2.51 -3.25
CA LYS A 67 -5.04 -1.70 -4.29
C LYS A 67 -5.86 -1.63 -5.58
N LEU A 68 -6.48 -2.72 -6.01
CA LEU A 68 -7.37 -2.73 -7.18
C LEU A 68 -8.62 -1.87 -6.94
N LEU A 69 -9.21 -1.92 -5.75
CA LEU A 69 -10.33 -1.06 -5.37
C LEU A 69 -9.91 0.41 -5.37
N PHE A 70 -8.73 0.72 -4.84
CA PHE A 70 -8.15 2.06 -4.86
C PHE A 70 -7.96 2.59 -6.29
N PHE A 71 -7.36 1.80 -7.19
CA PHE A 71 -7.21 2.20 -8.59
C PHE A 71 -8.56 2.39 -9.29
N THR A 72 -9.54 1.53 -9.01
CA THR A 72 -10.90 1.66 -9.53
C THR A 72 -11.55 2.96 -9.04
N GLY A 73 -11.40 3.29 -7.76
CA GLY A 73 -11.86 4.55 -7.17
C GLY A 73 -11.23 5.77 -7.83
N ILE A 74 -9.90 5.78 -8.02
CA ILE A 74 -9.19 6.88 -8.70
C ILE A 74 -9.64 6.98 -10.16
N TYR A 75 -9.82 5.87 -10.86
CA TYR A 75 -10.32 5.88 -12.23
C TYR A 75 -11.68 6.58 -12.31
N TRP A 76 -12.64 6.21 -11.46
CA TRP A 76 -13.96 6.86 -11.43
C TRP A 76 -13.89 8.32 -10.98
N TYR A 77 -13.05 8.64 -10.00
CA TYR A 77 -12.81 10.02 -9.58
C TYR A 77 -12.31 10.88 -10.76
N THR A 78 -11.35 10.36 -11.54
CA THR A 78 -10.82 11.08 -12.70
C THR A 78 -11.82 11.17 -13.87
N LYS A 79 -12.79 10.24 -13.95
CA LYS A 79 -13.94 10.35 -14.86
C LYS A 79 -14.89 11.50 -14.50
N LEU A 80 -14.96 11.94 -13.24
CA LEU A 80 -15.75 13.12 -12.87
C LEU A 80 -15.28 14.39 -13.61
N PHE A 81 -13.99 14.50 -13.90
CA PHE A 81 -13.44 15.63 -14.66
C PHE A 81 -13.90 15.64 -16.12
N ASP A 82 -14.21 14.48 -16.71
CA ASP A 82 -14.87 14.45 -18.02
C ASP A 82 -16.29 15.00 -17.94
N LEU A 83 -17.04 14.54 -16.93
CA LEU A 83 -18.43 14.96 -16.72
C LEU A 83 -18.54 16.47 -16.46
N LEU A 84 -17.58 17.03 -15.72
CA LEU A 84 -17.52 18.46 -15.41
C LEU A 84 -16.91 19.32 -16.52
N LYS A 85 -16.62 18.76 -17.70
CA LYS A 85 -15.95 19.45 -18.83
C LYS A 85 -14.58 20.05 -18.46
N ALA A 86 -13.92 19.48 -17.45
CA ALA A 86 -12.60 19.89 -16.96
C ALA A 86 -11.48 18.90 -17.36
N SER A 87 -11.67 18.17 -18.47
CA SER A 87 -10.80 17.07 -18.91
C SER A 87 -9.32 17.48 -19.09
N LYS A 88 -9.05 18.74 -19.43
CA LYS A 88 -7.70 19.32 -19.52
C LYS A 88 -6.91 19.23 -18.21
N TYR A 89 -7.59 19.22 -17.06
CA TYR A 89 -6.97 19.24 -15.72
C TYR A 89 -6.97 17.89 -15.03
N LYS A 90 -7.44 16.82 -15.68
CA LYS A 90 -7.46 15.46 -15.10
C LYS A 90 -6.15 15.03 -14.46
N TRP A 91 -5.03 15.38 -15.07
CA TRP A 91 -3.71 15.01 -14.58
C TRP A 91 -3.41 15.56 -13.18
N THR A 92 -3.99 16.70 -12.80
CA THR A 92 -3.80 17.25 -11.44
C THR A 92 -4.54 16.41 -10.40
N ALA A 93 -5.60 15.71 -10.80
CA ALA A 93 -6.37 14.83 -9.93
C ALA A 93 -5.55 13.64 -9.40
N LEU A 94 -4.49 13.22 -10.11
CA LEU A 94 -3.61 12.11 -9.70
C LEU A 94 -2.52 12.53 -8.70
N ILE A 95 -2.11 13.80 -8.72
CA ILE A 95 -1.03 14.32 -7.88
C ILE A 95 -1.21 13.99 -6.40
N PRO A 96 -2.36 14.26 -5.75
CA PRO A 96 -2.52 13.97 -4.33
C PRO A 96 -2.37 12.48 -4.02
N PHE A 97 -2.87 11.60 -4.88
CA PHE A 97 -2.75 10.15 -4.68
C PHE A 97 -1.31 9.66 -4.81
N ILE A 98 -0.57 10.18 -5.80
CA ILE A 98 0.85 9.85 -5.97
C ILE A 98 1.67 10.38 -4.79
N ALA A 99 1.42 11.61 -4.35
CA ALA A 99 2.13 12.19 -3.22
C ALA A 99 1.91 11.39 -1.93
N ILE A 100 0.67 10.94 -1.68
CA ILE A 100 0.35 10.08 -0.53
C ILE A 100 1.03 8.71 -0.68
N SER A 101 0.95 8.06 -1.85
CA SER A 101 1.61 6.76 -2.04
C SER A 101 3.12 6.85 -1.80
N ILE A 102 3.80 7.84 -2.38
CA ILE A 102 5.25 8.02 -2.17
C ILE A 102 5.56 8.31 -0.69
N PHE A 103 4.73 9.11 -0.02
CA PHE A 103 4.93 9.41 1.40
C PHE A 103 4.82 8.14 2.27
N VAL A 104 3.81 7.31 2.01
CA VAL A 104 3.62 6.02 2.69
C VAL A 104 4.80 5.09 2.40
N ASP A 105 5.18 4.93 1.12
CA ASP A 105 6.32 4.09 0.72
C ASP A 105 7.61 4.47 1.46
N VAL A 106 7.87 5.78 1.60
CA VAL A 106 9.05 6.30 2.31
C VAL A 106 8.95 6.04 3.82
N ALA A 107 7.77 6.24 4.41
CA ALA A 107 7.54 5.98 5.83
C ALA A 107 7.73 4.49 6.16
N ASP A 108 7.10 3.60 5.40
CA ASP A 108 7.18 2.14 5.59
C ASP A 108 8.61 1.64 5.39
N THR A 109 9.29 2.15 4.36
CA THR A 109 10.70 1.83 4.11
C THR A 109 11.59 2.30 5.26
N PHE A 110 11.36 3.51 5.77
CA PHE A 110 12.12 4.04 6.90
C PHE A 110 11.90 3.20 8.17
N ILE A 111 10.65 2.87 8.49
CA ILE A 111 10.28 2.04 9.64
C ILE A 111 10.93 0.66 9.54
N PHE A 112 10.87 0.02 8.37
CA PHE A 112 11.49 -1.27 8.11
C PHE A 112 12.99 -1.29 8.40
N PHE A 113 13.74 -0.26 8.00
CA PHE A 113 15.18 -0.21 8.25
C PHE A 113 15.58 0.16 9.69
N HIS A 114 14.66 0.73 10.49
CA HIS A 114 14.97 1.26 11.82
C HIS A 114 14.31 0.47 12.97
N ILE A 115 13.30 -0.37 12.70
CA ILE A 115 12.75 -1.28 13.69
C ILE A 115 13.57 -2.57 13.70
N PRO A 116 14.18 -2.96 14.85
CA PRO A 116 14.90 -4.21 14.96
C PRO A 116 13.97 -5.40 14.65
N LEU A 117 14.48 -6.38 13.89
CA LEU A 117 13.84 -7.69 13.76
C LEU A 117 13.47 -8.20 15.17
N PRO A 118 12.25 -8.72 15.40
CA PRO A 118 11.99 -9.44 16.63
C PRO A 118 13.05 -10.54 16.75
N GLY A 119 13.88 -10.45 17.79
CA GLY A 119 14.90 -11.47 18.06
C GLY A 119 14.23 -12.85 18.17
N PRO A 120 15.00 -13.95 18.03
CA PRO A 120 14.45 -15.28 18.24
C PRO A 120 13.75 -15.29 19.59
N THR A 121 12.46 -15.62 19.61
CA THR A 121 11.71 -15.78 20.84
C THR A 121 12.46 -16.83 21.66
N THR A 122 13.14 -16.39 22.72
CA THR A 122 13.66 -17.30 23.73
C THR A 122 12.48 -18.18 24.14
N PRO A 123 12.61 -19.53 24.11
CA PRO A 123 11.54 -20.40 24.58
C PRO A 123 11.20 -19.92 25.98
N ALA A 124 9.91 -19.65 26.23
CA ALA A 124 9.45 -19.30 27.56
C ALA A 124 9.99 -20.36 28.52
N THR A 125 10.97 -19.99 29.36
CA THR A 125 11.31 -20.77 30.54
C THR A 125 10.10 -20.65 31.46
N GLY A 126 9.10 -21.48 31.20
CA GLY A 126 8.01 -21.70 32.14
C GLY A 126 8.64 -22.12 33.48
N PRO A 127 8.10 -21.64 34.61
CA PRO A 127 8.63 -22.06 35.90
C PRO A 127 8.48 -23.58 36.03
N SER A 128 9.59 -24.25 36.33
CA SER A 128 9.57 -25.63 36.82
C SER A 128 9.08 -25.62 38.26
N PHE A 129 7.78 -25.84 38.45
CA PHE A 129 7.18 -26.27 39.72
C PHE A 129 6.04 -27.25 39.43
#